data_AF-A0A967WLG6-F1
#
_entry.id   AF-A0A967WLG6-F1
#
_cell.length_a   1.000
_cell.length_b   1.000
_cell.length_c   1.000
_cell.angle_alpha   90.00
_cell.angle_beta   90.00
_cell.angle_gamma   90.00
#
_symmetry.space_group_name_H-M   'P 1'
#
loop_
_entity.id
_entity.type
_entity.pdbx_description
1 polymer ?
#
loop_
_entity_poly.entity_id
_entity_poly.type
_entity_poly.pdbx_seq_one_letter_code
_entity_poly.pdbx_strand_id
1 'polypeptide(L)'
;SVEAGRNKAIEWQRRLANLAQNKGWDTFIARWTRAYLESDYGGYAEIIRKAPRGMARTERMMLETGVISTRTVLTPAGEAAMKAGKDRTWPIVDAKVMDPCQCVPTGDPEFPLHYYNPHTGTKHLLREHQFMHLLDMPTVDDRRPNQGVCAVSRAVWAAQEDRMQVRYAFEAMSENPGTGMILANVNENLLRTALDSAKGARDARGVVYYKGLIFLPILDPSGSVKLEYLTFAHYPESFNRTEDYARIKEIVASAFGLDVLELGSIPGHNLGTSAQAEVGAAKARGKGIGALIQGVEREFRHKFLPQDVQLRIKKHDVDELKDRAELDAVYFANATTMLSTGGWDPVLANQYLADMGAIQPEFPYLAADLTPSEELDDTEATEASKAGPMWDAVRIRVDQDGVAHYGIHPFVAHAQKSARSASARQFEVDAQIGLQDMRSARALWAKYMAPEHAEMTR
;
A
#
# COMPACT_ATOMS: atom_id res chain seq x y z
N SER A 1 -1.97 4.14 21.62
CA SER A 1 -1.76 3.87 23.06
C SER A 1 -0.57 2.95 23.25
N VAL A 2 0.07 3.03 24.42
CA VAL A 2 1.11 2.09 24.84
C VAL A 2 0.51 1.21 25.94
N GLU A 3 0.52 -0.09 25.74
CA GLU A 3 -0.01 -1.10 26.66
C GLU A 3 1.17 -1.76 27.39
N ALA A 4 1.31 -1.46 28.69
CA ALA A 4 2.34 -1.99 29.59
C ALA A 4 1.97 -1.71 31.05
N GLY A 5 2.76 -2.19 32.01
CA GLY A 5 2.66 -1.74 33.40
C GLY A 5 2.78 -0.21 33.50
N ARG A 6 1.95 0.44 34.35
CA ARG A 6 1.73 1.89 34.39
C ARG A 6 3.00 2.74 34.25
N ASN A 7 4.04 2.44 35.02
CA ASN A 7 5.30 3.21 34.99
C ASN A 7 6.04 3.08 33.65
N LYS A 8 6.10 1.86 33.09
CA LYS A 8 6.72 1.61 31.78
C LYS A 8 5.91 2.24 30.65
N ALA A 9 4.58 2.17 30.73
CA ALA A 9 3.69 2.81 29.75
C ALA A 9 3.93 4.33 29.72
N ILE A 10 4.00 5.00 30.87
CA ILE A 10 4.27 6.44 30.98
C ILE A 10 5.66 6.78 30.44
N GLU A 11 6.68 5.99 30.79
CA GLU A 11 8.05 6.19 30.30
C GLU A 11 8.10 6.12 28.76
N TRP A 12 7.56 5.05 28.18
CA TRP A 12 7.58 4.84 26.73
C TRP A 12 6.69 5.81 25.99
N GLN A 13 5.55 6.20 26.56
CA GLN A 13 4.73 7.27 26.00
C GLN A 13 5.50 8.60 25.93
N ARG A 14 6.25 8.95 26.98
CA ARG A 14 7.12 10.13 26.96
C ARG A 14 8.25 10.00 25.94
N ARG A 15 8.84 8.82 25.79
CA ARG A 15 9.89 8.58 24.78
C ARG A 15 9.34 8.71 23.36
N LEU A 16 8.21 8.07 23.06
CA LEU A 16 7.55 8.19 21.76
C LEU A 16 7.13 9.63 21.47
N ALA A 17 6.63 10.37 22.46
CA ALA A 17 6.32 11.80 22.30
C ALA A 17 7.52 12.65 21.87
N ASN A 18 8.75 12.19 22.13
CA ASN A 18 9.99 12.87 21.77
C ASN A 18 10.78 12.17 20.65
N LEU A 19 10.15 11.23 19.94
CA LEU A 19 10.79 10.51 18.83
C LEU A 19 11.21 11.47 17.71
N ALA A 20 12.15 11.03 16.88
CA ALA A 20 12.71 11.79 15.76
C ALA A 20 13.31 13.12 16.21
N GLN A 21 14.18 13.09 17.22
CA GLN A 21 14.87 14.26 17.75
C GLN A 21 13.90 15.33 18.29
N ASN A 22 12.95 14.92 19.13
CA ASN A 22 11.90 15.76 19.72
C ASN A 22 10.91 16.37 18.71
N LYS A 23 10.74 15.76 17.54
CA LYS A 23 9.72 16.19 16.56
C LYS A 23 8.36 15.52 16.77
N GLY A 24 8.32 14.46 17.56
CA GLY A 24 7.12 13.70 17.84
C GLY A 24 7.01 12.43 17.01
N TRP A 25 6.29 11.46 17.56
CA TRP A 25 6.02 10.17 16.91
C TRP A 25 5.18 10.31 15.63
N ASP A 26 4.31 11.32 15.58
CA ASP A 26 3.47 11.66 14.43
C ASP A 26 4.34 12.05 13.22
N THR A 27 5.30 12.95 13.42
CA THR A 27 6.24 13.38 12.39
C THR A 27 7.13 12.22 11.95
N PHE A 28 7.55 11.36 12.89
CA PHE A 28 8.31 10.16 12.58
C PHE A 28 7.52 9.20 11.69
N ILE A 29 6.31 8.81 12.10
CA ILE A 29 5.48 7.86 11.33
C ILE A 29 5.12 8.46 9.97
N ALA A 30 4.71 9.72 9.90
CA ALA A 30 4.37 10.36 8.62
C ALA A 30 5.53 10.30 7.62
N ARG A 31 6.76 10.59 8.06
CA ARG A 31 7.97 10.50 7.22
C ARG A 31 8.29 9.07 6.83
N TRP A 32 8.14 8.13 7.76
CA TRP A 32 8.47 6.73 7.52
C TRP A 32 7.48 6.07 6.56
N THR A 33 6.19 6.31 6.76
CA THR A 33 5.10 5.93 5.84
C THR A 33 5.31 6.54 4.47
N ARG A 34 5.68 7.82 4.38
CA ARG A 34 5.98 8.45 3.10
C ARG A 34 7.12 7.73 2.37
N ALA A 35 8.22 7.43 3.06
CA ALA A 35 9.33 6.67 2.47
C ALA A 35 8.89 5.27 1.99
N TYR A 36 8.03 4.59 2.76
CA TYR A 36 7.42 3.32 2.38
C TYR A 36 6.54 3.41 1.11
N LEU A 37 5.77 4.49 0.96
CA LEU A 37 4.87 4.68 -0.20
C LEU A 37 5.60 5.17 -1.46
N GLU A 38 6.71 5.88 -1.31
CA GLU A 38 7.41 6.59 -2.41
C GLU A 38 8.65 5.84 -2.94
N SER A 39 9.14 4.79 -2.26
CA SER A 39 10.37 4.09 -2.65
C SER A 39 10.21 2.57 -2.70
N ASP A 40 10.70 1.96 -3.78
CA ASP A 40 10.75 0.50 -3.96
C ASP A 40 11.71 -0.20 -2.99
N TYR A 41 12.61 0.56 -2.33
CA TYR A 41 13.42 0.06 -1.22
C TYR A 41 12.64 0.00 0.10
N GLY A 42 11.42 0.55 0.14
CA GLY A 42 10.60 0.65 1.34
C GLY A 42 11.03 1.78 2.26
N GLY A 43 10.44 1.81 3.46
CA GLY A 43 10.74 2.80 4.49
C GLY A 43 11.74 2.26 5.50
N TYR A 44 12.86 2.94 5.70
CA TYR A 44 13.83 2.59 6.74
C TYR A 44 13.90 3.62 7.86
N ALA A 45 14.09 3.14 9.09
CA ALA A 45 14.40 3.99 10.23
C ALA A 45 15.55 3.42 11.05
N GLU A 46 16.59 4.22 11.27
CA GLU A 46 17.71 3.89 12.16
C GLU A 46 17.25 3.97 13.61
N ILE A 47 17.59 2.94 14.40
CA ILE A 47 17.34 2.89 15.84
C ILE A 47 18.57 3.46 16.55
N ILE A 48 18.37 4.56 17.27
CA ILE A 48 19.42 5.25 18.00
C ILE A 48 19.48 4.69 19.42
N ARG A 49 20.65 4.17 19.79
CA ARG A 49 20.92 3.58 21.10
C ARG A 49 21.93 4.41 21.87
N LYS A 50 21.74 4.49 23.19
CA LYS A 50 22.67 5.20 24.07
C LYS A 50 23.69 4.23 24.64
N ALA A 51 24.96 4.47 24.29
CA ALA A 51 26.07 3.70 24.84
C ALA A 51 26.10 3.80 26.39
N PRO A 52 26.42 2.69 27.10
CA PRO A 52 26.64 2.69 28.54
C PRO A 52 27.75 3.65 28.98
N ARG A 53 27.76 4.02 30.27
CA ARG A 53 28.85 4.83 30.84
C ARG A 53 30.20 4.13 30.63
N GLY A 54 31.21 4.89 30.20
CA GLY A 54 32.56 4.38 29.88
C GLY A 54 32.74 3.90 28.43
N MET A 55 31.65 3.61 27.71
CA MET A 55 31.70 3.26 26.27
C MET A 55 31.54 4.47 25.34
N ALA A 56 31.15 5.61 25.89
CA ALA A 56 31.12 6.88 25.19
C ALA A 56 31.61 8.02 26.08
N ARG A 57 32.23 9.02 25.47
CA ARG A 57 32.59 10.29 26.08
C ARG A 57 31.87 11.43 25.39
N THR A 58 31.58 12.49 26.13
CA THR A 58 31.00 13.70 25.56
C THR A 58 32.13 14.69 25.32
N GLU A 59 32.35 15.03 24.07
CA GLU A 59 33.32 16.05 23.67
C GLU A 59 32.59 17.37 23.47
N ARG A 60 33.17 18.45 24.00
CA ARG A 60 32.71 19.82 23.74
C ARG A 60 33.49 20.34 22.54
N MET A 61 32.80 20.68 21.46
CA MET A 61 33.36 21.37 20.31
C MET A 61 32.85 22.81 20.29
N MET A 62 33.76 23.75 20.08
CA MET A 62 33.43 25.15 19.82
C MET A 62 33.15 25.29 18.33
N LEU A 63 31.92 25.65 17.96
CA LEU A 63 31.57 25.94 16.57
C LEU A 63 32.18 27.29 16.15
N GLU A 64 32.35 27.51 14.85
CA GLU A 64 32.81 28.79 14.29
C GLU A 64 31.92 29.98 14.72
N THR A 65 30.65 29.70 15.01
CA THR A 65 29.67 30.65 15.54
C THR A 65 29.88 31.02 17.01
N GLY A 66 30.88 30.46 17.69
CA GLY A 66 31.11 30.61 19.13
C GLY A 66 30.17 29.79 20.01
N VAL A 67 29.23 29.04 19.42
CA VAL A 67 28.30 28.18 20.16
C VAL A 67 29.00 26.87 20.55
N ILE A 68 28.94 26.52 21.84
CA ILE A 68 29.44 25.23 22.32
C ILE A 68 28.45 24.13 21.94
N SER A 69 28.89 23.22 21.08
CA SER A 69 28.17 22.00 20.74
C SER A 69 28.77 20.81 21.49
N THR A 70 27.93 19.87 21.92
CA THR A 70 28.40 18.61 22.51
C THR A 70 28.15 17.46 21.55
N ARG A 71 29.21 16.70 21.25
CA ARG A 71 29.10 15.47 20.48
C ARG A 71 29.44 14.30 21.38
N THR A 72 28.61 13.25 21.34
CA THR A 72 28.95 11.98 21.95
C THR A 72 29.80 11.19 20.97
N VAL A 73 31.01 10.82 21.41
CA VAL A 73 31.96 10.01 20.64
C VAL A 73 32.18 8.70 21.39
N LEU A 74 32.22 7.59 20.67
CA LEU A 74 32.50 6.29 21.27
C LEU A 74 33.95 6.23 21.74
N THR A 75 34.18 5.58 22.87
CA THR A 75 35.54 5.22 23.27
C THR A 75 35.99 4.00 22.45
N PRO A 76 37.29 3.67 22.37
CA PRO A 76 37.75 2.45 21.69
C PRO A 76 37.05 1.17 22.18
N ALA A 77 36.68 1.12 23.46
CA ALA A 77 35.90 0.04 24.04
C ALA A 77 34.45 0.02 23.50
N GLY A 78 33.83 1.19 23.33
CA GLY A 78 32.51 1.33 22.72
C GLY A 78 32.49 0.95 21.23
N GLU A 79 33.51 1.36 20.48
CA GLU A 79 33.70 0.96 19.07
C GLU A 79 33.88 -0.55 18.93
N ALA A 80 34.73 -1.15 19.78
CA ALA A 80 34.90 -2.60 19.81
C ALA A 80 33.61 -3.34 20.16
N ALA A 81 32.83 -2.83 21.13
CA ALA A 81 31.54 -3.40 21.49
C ALA A 81 30.52 -3.30 20.34
N MET A 82 30.47 -2.18 19.63
CA MET A 82 29.61 -1.99 18.45
C MET A 82 30.03 -2.91 17.30
N LYS A 83 31.34 -3.02 17.01
CA LYS A 83 31.86 -3.95 16.01
C LYS A 83 31.55 -5.41 16.36
N ALA A 84 31.48 -5.75 17.64
CA ALA A 84 31.07 -7.07 18.12
C ALA A 84 29.54 -7.26 18.20
N GLY A 85 28.72 -6.27 17.82
CA GLY A 85 27.25 -6.35 17.89
C GLY A 85 26.65 -6.32 19.30
N LYS A 86 27.44 -5.95 20.32
CA LYS A 86 26.98 -5.88 21.71
C LYS A 86 26.05 -4.69 21.97
N ASP A 87 25.99 -3.76 21.02
CA ASP A 87 25.10 -2.60 21.02
C ASP A 87 23.61 -2.98 20.98
N ARG A 88 23.26 -4.21 20.57
CA ARG A 88 21.89 -4.75 20.67
C ARG A 88 21.31 -4.64 22.08
N THR A 89 22.15 -4.73 23.11
CA THR A 89 21.73 -4.65 24.52
C THR A 89 21.63 -3.22 25.05
N TRP A 90 22.11 -2.25 24.28
CA TRP A 90 22.09 -0.85 24.72
C TRP A 90 20.67 -0.29 24.69
N PRO A 91 20.32 0.59 25.64
CA PRO A 91 19.01 1.20 25.71
C PRO A 91 18.74 2.02 24.45
N ILE A 92 17.60 1.73 23.81
CA ILE A 92 17.06 2.51 22.70
C ILE A 92 16.59 3.86 23.25
N VAL A 93 17.02 4.94 22.62
CA VAL A 93 16.67 6.31 23.04
C VAL A 93 15.85 7.06 22.00
N ASP A 94 16.03 6.78 20.72
CA ASP A 94 15.34 7.47 19.63
C ASP A 94 15.34 6.61 18.36
N ALA A 95 14.62 7.04 17.33
CA ALA A 95 14.72 6.51 15.98
C ALA A 95 14.65 7.64 14.96
N LYS A 96 15.32 7.45 13.82
CA LYS A 96 15.38 8.44 12.74
C LYS A 96 15.06 7.79 11.40
N VAL A 97 14.09 8.34 10.68
CA VAL A 97 13.79 7.95 9.31
C VAL A 97 14.99 8.27 8.41
N MET A 98 15.44 7.27 7.66
CA MET A 98 16.53 7.39 6.69
C MET A 98 15.97 7.72 5.31
N ASP A 99 16.80 8.33 4.46
CA ASP A 99 16.47 8.49 3.04
C ASP A 99 16.55 7.11 2.35
N PRO A 100 15.43 6.56 1.85
CA PRO A 100 15.43 5.23 1.27
C PRO A 100 16.27 5.13 -0.01
N CYS A 101 16.48 6.24 -0.74
CA CYS A 101 17.35 6.27 -1.92
C CYS A 101 18.84 6.08 -1.57
N GLN A 102 19.20 6.24 -0.29
CA GLN A 102 20.55 6.06 0.22
C GLN A 102 20.73 4.74 0.98
N CYS A 103 19.66 3.95 1.08
CA CYS A 103 19.62 2.65 1.72
C CYS A 103 19.84 1.57 0.65
N VAL A 104 20.92 0.81 0.76
CA VAL A 104 21.26 -0.28 -0.16
C VAL A 104 21.23 -1.61 0.61
N PRO A 105 20.20 -2.45 0.39
CA PRO A 105 20.18 -3.81 0.91
C PRO A 105 21.32 -4.64 0.32
N THR A 106 21.94 -5.47 1.14
CA THR A 106 23.17 -6.20 0.75
C THR A 106 22.93 -7.69 0.55
N GLY A 107 21.91 -8.25 1.21
CA GLY A 107 21.73 -9.70 1.35
C GLY A 107 22.67 -10.36 2.36
N ASP A 108 23.60 -9.61 2.95
CA ASP A 108 24.51 -10.11 3.99
C ASP A 108 23.78 -10.16 5.35
N PRO A 109 23.69 -11.30 6.03
CA PRO A 109 23.04 -11.39 7.34
C PRO A 109 23.78 -10.58 8.44
N GLU A 110 25.09 -10.34 8.32
CA GLU A 110 25.81 -9.54 9.33
C GLU A 110 25.51 -8.05 9.17
N PHE A 111 25.55 -7.54 7.93
CA PHE A 111 25.27 -6.14 7.60
C PHE A 111 24.22 -6.04 6.48
N PRO A 112 22.94 -6.31 6.79
CA PRO A 112 21.89 -6.40 5.78
C PRO A 112 21.59 -5.07 5.08
N LEU A 113 22.05 -3.95 5.65
CA LEU A 113 21.79 -2.62 5.12
C LEU A 113 23.05 -1.74 5.13
N HIS A 114 23.37 -1.16 3.98
CA HIS A 114 24.32 -0.07 3.86
C HIS A 114 23.58 1.25 3.72
N TYR A 115 23.92 2.25 4.53
CA TYR A 115 23.38 3.60 4.41
C TYR A 115 24.49 4.59 4.01
N TYR A 116 24.26 5.35 2.95
CA TYR A 116 25.18 6.37 2.46
C TYR A 116 24.70 7.74 2.93
N ASN A 117 25.41 8.37 3.86
CA ASN A 117 24.99 9.69 4.33
C ASN A 117 25.32 10.75 3.26
N PRO A 118 24.31 11.42 2.66
CA PRO A 118 24.55 12.36 1.55
C PRO A 118 25.25 13.65 2.00
N HIS A 119 25.22 13.97 3.29
CA HIS A 119 25.84 15.18 3.83
C HIS A 119 27.32 15.00 4.17
N THR A 120 27.70 13.80 4.62
CA THR A 120 29.08 13.50 5.06
C THR A 120 29.84 12.61 4.07
N GLY A 121 29.14 11.97 3.13
CA GLY A 121 29.71 10.96 2.24
C GLY A 121 30.11 9.66 2.93
N THR A 122 29.81 9.51 4.22
CA THR A 122 30.22 8.33 4.99
C THR A 122 29.25 7.17 4.80
N LYS A 123 29.82 5.98 4.58
CA LYS A 123 29.07 4.73 4.53
C LYS A 123 28.88 4.17 5.95
N HIS A 124 27.65 3.93 6.33
CA HIS A 124 27.26 3.29 7.59
C HIS A 124 26.83 1.85 7.30
N LEU A 125 27.46 0.89 7.95
CA LEU A 125 27.09 -0.53 7.87
C LEU A 125 26.15 -0.82 9.03
N LEU A 126 24.91 -1.18 8.74
CA LEU A 126 23.87 -1.39 9.75
C LEU A 126 23.53 -2.86 9.90
N ARG A 127 23.50 -3.32 11.15
CA ARG A 127 23.05 -4.65 11.58
C ARG A 127 21.53 -4.69 11.69
N GLU A 128 20.97 -5.89 11.65
CA GLU A 128 19.51 -6.12 11.67
C GLU A 128 18.77 -5.53 12.90
N HIS A 129 19.45 -5.33 14.03
CA HIS A 129 18.85 -4.73 15.24
C HIS A 129 19.01 -3.21 15.33
N GLN A 130 19.66 -2.61 14.33
CA GLN A 130 19.96 -1.18 14.27
C GLN A 130 18.98 -0.41 13.38
N PHE A 131 18.06 -1.08 12.70
CA PHE A 131 17.03 -0.41 11.91
C PHE A 131 15.69 -1.15 11.98
N MET A 132 14.63 -0.42 11.63
CA MET A 132 13.31 -0.94 11.30
C MET A 132 13.08 -0.81 9.80
N HIS A 133 12.30 -1.73 9.23
CA HIS A 133 12.04 -1.73 7.79
C HIS A 133 10.57 -2.03 7.49
N LEU A 134 9.95 -1.18 6.68
CA LEU A 134 8.64 -1.42 6.09
C LEU A 134 8.83 -1.64 4.60
N LEU A 135 8.28 -2.73 4.09
CA LEU A 135 8.38 -3.09 2.68
C LEU A 135 7.00 -3.42 2.11
N ASP A 136 6.70 -2.85 0.95
CA ASP A 136 5.47 -3.11 0.22
C ASP A 136 5.73 -4.09 -0.93
N MET A 137 4.81 -5.02 -1.14
CA MET A 137 4.90 -6.05 -2.19
C MET A 137 6.34 -6.57 -2.41
N PRO A 138 6.92 -7.27 -1.42
CA PRO A 138 8.30 -7.74 -1.49
C PRO A 138 8.53 -8.60 -2.74
N THR A 139 9.66 -8.38 -3.41
CA THR A 139 10.05 -9.19 -4.56
C THR A 139 10.54 -10.57 -4.12
N VAL A 140 10.32 -11.57 -4.97
CA VAL A 140 10.88 -12.93 -4.81
C VAL A 140 12.25 -13.09 -5.48
N ASP A 141 12.77 -12.05 -6.13
CA ASP A 141 14.08 -12.09 -6.79
C ASP A 141 15.21 -11.97 -5.75
N ASP A 142 15.91 -13.08 -5.50
CA ASP A 142 17.04 -13.16 -4.56
C ASP A 142 18.18 -12.17 -4.88
N ARG A 143 18.27 -11.69 -6.13
CA ARG A 143 19.24 -10.66 -6.53
C ARG A 143 18.92 -9.27 -5.97
N ARG A 144 17.71 -9.09 -5.45
CA ARG A 144 17.18 -7.81 -4.93
C ARG A 144 16.57 -8.04 -3.54
N PRO A 145 17.38 -8.45 -2.55
CA PRO A 145 16.87 -8.72 -1.22
C PRO A 145 16.26 -7.45 -0.62
N ASN A 146 15.16 -7.61 0.12
CA ASN A 146 14.48 -6.51 0.82
C ASN A 146 14.05 -5.35 -0.09
N GLN A 147 13.78 -5.62 -1.37
CA GLN A 147 13.14 -4.69 -2.29
C GLN A 147 11.71 -5.12 -2.59
N GLY A 148 10.89 -4.18 -3.02
CA GLY A 148 9.50 -4.41 -3.34
C GLY A 148 9.03 -3.46 -4.43
N VAL A 149 7.72 -3.25 -4.51
CA VAL A 149 7.12 -2.29 -5.45
C VAL A 149 6.25 -1.36 -4.63
N CYS A 150 6.64 -0.09 -4.51
CA CYS A 150 5.90 0.89 -3.73
C CYS A 150 4.63 1.37 -4.44
N ALA A 151 3.74 2.01 -3.69
CA ALA A 151 2.48 2.55 -4.21
C ALA A 151 2.70 3.53 -5.37
N VAL A 152 3.72 4.40 -5.27
CA VAL A 152 4.04 5.35 -6.35
C VAL A 152 4.50 4.63 -7.62
N SER A 153 5.37 3.62 -7.52
CA SER A 153 5.82 2.84 -8.68
C SER A 153 4.66 2.12 -9.38
N ARG A 154 3.65 1.65 -8.63
CA ARG A 154 2.43 1.07 -9.21
C ARG A 154 1.55 2.12 -9.91
N ALA A 155 1.50 3.34 -9.39
CA ALA A 155 0.66 4.42 -9.92
C ALA A 155 1.33 5.30 -10.99
N VAL A 156 2.66 5.19 -11.18
CA VAL A 156 3.44 6.16 -11.96
C VAL A 156 2.97 6.28 -13.41
N TRP A 157 2.59 5.17 -14.05
CA TRP A 157 2.12 5.18 -15.44
C TRP A 157 0.78 5.91 -15.59
N ALA A 158 -0.17 5.64 -14.69
CA ALA A 158 -1.46 6.34 -14.67
C ALA A 158 -1.29 7.84 -14.38
N ALA A 159 -0.38 8.20 -13.47
CA ALA A 159 -0.08 9.60 -13.18
C ALA A 159 0.60 10.31 -14.37
N GLN A 160 1.48 9.64 -15.10
CA GLN A 160 2.09 10.17 -16.32
C GLN A 160 1.07 10.37 -17.42
N GLU A 161 0.15 9.42 -17.59
CA GLU A 161 -0.95 9.50 -18.53
C GLU A 161 -1.85 10.72 -18.25
N ASP A 162 -2.34 10.87 -17.02
CA ASP A 162 -3.15 12.04 -16.62
C ASP A 162 -2.39 13.35 -16.87
N ARG A 163 -1.11 13.40 -16.47
CA ARG A 163 -0.26 14.58 -16.71
C ARG A 163 -0.17 14.92 -18.20
N MET A 164 -0.01 13.92 -19.07
CA MET A 164 0.05 14.14 -20.51
C MET A 164 -1.28 14.65 -21.06
N GLN A 165 -2.41 14.11 -20.58
CA GLN A 165 -3.73 14.54 -21.01
C GLN A 165 -4.08 15.96 -20.56
N VAL A 166 -3.81 16.27 -19.28
CA VAL A 166 -3.99 17.61 -18.73
C VAL A 166 -3.14 18.61 -19.53
N ARG A 167 -1.88 18.26 -19.80
CA ARG A 167 -0.99 19.10 -20.61
C ARG A 167 -1.50 19.27 -22.04
N TYR A 168 -1.94 18.20 -22.69
CA TYR A 168 -2.52 18.27 -24.02
C TYR A 168 -3.73 19.20 -24.04
N ALA A 169 -4.64 19.07 -23.07
CA ALA A 169 -5.81 19.95 -22.97
C ALA A 169 -5.40 21.43 -22.80
N PHE A 170 -4.40 21.71 -21.96
CA PHE A 170 -3.86 23.07 -21.83
C PHE A 170 -3.24 23.60 -23.12
N GLU A 171 -2.48 22.76 -23.84
CA GLU A 171 -1.86 23.13 -25.11
C GLU A 171 -2.92 23.33 -26.20
N ALA A 172 -3.98 22.53 -26.24
CA ALA A 172 -5.09 22.66 -27.18
C ALA A 172 -5.99 23.87 -26.92
N MET A 173 -6.17 24.27 -25.65
CA MET A 173 -6.90 25.49 -25.28
C MET A 173 -6.07 26.76 -25.43
N SER A 174 -4.75 26.64 -25.56
CA SER A 174 -3.88 27.79 -25.77
C SER A 174 -4.04 28.35 -27.20
N GLU A 175 -3.75 29.63 -27.40
CA GLU A 175 -3.77 30.30 -28.72
C GLU A 175 -2.70 29.77 -29.71
N ASN A 176 -2.06 28.64 -29.42
CA ASN A 176 -1.10 28.05 -30.32
C ASN A 176 -1.85 27.32 -31.45
N PRO A 177 -1.53 27.59 -32.73
CA PRO A 177 -2.16 26.87 -33.85
C PRO A 177 -1.86 25.38 -33.70
N GLY A 178 -2.83 24.47 -33.83
CA GLY A 178 -2.73 23.01 -33.52
C GLY A 178 -1.75 22.20 -34.40
N THR A 179 -1.31 21.01 -33.97
CA THR A 179 -0.11 20.30 -34.51
C THR A 179 -0.50 19.61 -35.79
N GLY A 180 0.13 19.97 -36.89
CA GLY A 180 -0.19 19.33 -38.15
C GLY A 180 0.73 19.70 -39.29
N MET A 181 0.55 19.05 -40.41
CA MET A 181 1.17 19.40 -41.66
C MET A 181 0.22 20.32 -42.42
N ILE A 182 0.76 21.43 -42.91
CA ILE A 182 0.06 22.28 -43.87
C ILE A 182 0.73 22.08 -45.23
N LEU A 183 -0.03 21.56 -46.17
CA LEU A 183 0.36 21.58 -47.58
C LEU A 183 0.01 22.96 -48.13
N ALA A 184 1.01 23.72 -48.59
CA ALA A 184 0.77 25.05 -49.14
C ALA A 184 1.75 25.36 -50.28
N ASN A 185 1.27 25.96 -51.37
CA ASN A 185 2.12 26.40 -52.48
C ASN A 185 2.71 27.79 -52.16
N VAL A 186 3.78 27.81 -51.33
CA VAL A 186 4.42 29.03 -50.86
C VAL A 186 5.93 28.94 -51.08
N ASN A 187 6.58 30.08 -51.31
CA ASN A 187 8.04 30.17 -51.42
C ASN A 187 8.71 29.65 -50.13
N GLU A 188 9.60 28.67 -50.29
CA GLU A 188 10.30 27.97 -49.20
C GLU A 188 11.04 28.94 -48.25
N ASN A 189 11.63 30.02 -48.76
CA ASN A 189 12.37 30.96 -47.92
C ASN A 189 11.45 31.75 -46.99
N LEU A 190 10.31 32.23 -47.51
CA LEU A 190 9.33 32.98 -46.73
C LEU A 190 8.70 32.08 -45.65
N LEU A 191 8.51 30.81 -46.00
CA LEU A 191 8.00 29.79 -45.12
C LEU A 191 8.97 29.44 -43.98
N ARG A 192 10.26 29.24 -44.29
CA ARG A 192 11.30 29.00 -43.27
C ARG A 192 11.42 30.18 -42.31
N THR A 193 11.41 31.42 -42.80
CA THR A 193 11.44 32.62 -41.94
C THR A 193 10.22 32.70 -41.01
N ALA A 194 9.02 32.42 -41.52
CA ALA A 194 7.81 32.39 -40.71
C ALA A 194 7.84 31.27 -39.66
N LEU A 195 8.36 30.09 -40.03
CA LEU A 195 8.54 28.94 -39.14
C LEU A 195 9.56 29.20 -38.02
N ASP A 196 10.73 29.76 -38.35
CA ASP A 196 11.76 30.07 -37.37
C ASP A 196 11.29 31.17 -36.40
N SER A 197 10.54 32.16 -36.90
CA SER A 197 9.90 33.17 -36.06
C SER A 197 8.85 32.55 -35.13
N ALA A 198 8.01 31.66 -35.65
CA ALA A 198 7.02 30.94 -34.84
C ALA A 198 7.67 30.00 -33.82
N LYS A 199 8.78 29.34 -34.17
CA LYS A 199 9.55 28.48 -33.27
C LYS A 199 10.20 29.30 -32.15
N GLY A 200 10.84 30.42 -32.46
CA GLY A 200 11.41 31.33 -31.47
C GLY A 200 10.36 31.87 -30.50
N ALA A 201 9.17 32.24 -31.00
CA ALA A 201 8.06 32.68 -30.15
C ALA A 201 7.53 31.56 -29.24
N ARG A 202 7.66 30.29 -29.64
CA ARG A 202 7.21 29.12 -28.87
C ARG A 202 8.22 28.68 -27.83
N ASP A 203 9.51 28.66 -28.18
CA ASP A 203 10.59 28.38 -27.24
C ASP A 203 10.60 29.44 -26.12
N ALA A 204 10.34 30.71 -26.46
CA ALA A 204 10.16 31.79 -25.49
C ALA A 204 8.96 31.58 -24.53
N ARG A 205 7.94 30.80 -24.93
CA ARG A 205 6.76 30.45 -24.11
C ARG A 205 6.93 29.10 -23.38
N GLY A 206 8.03 28.37 -23.60
CA GLY A 206 8.31 27.11 -22.90
C GLY A 206 7.45 25.91 -23.34
N VAL A 207 6.97 25.89 -24.59
CA VAL A 207 6.10 24.81 -25.10
C VAL A 207 6.96 23.63 -25.58
N VAL A 208 6.79 22.42 -25.01
CA VAL A 208 7.74 21.29 -25.20
C VAL A 208 7.18 20.10 -26.01
N TYR A 209 5.90 19.73 -25.85
CA TYR A 209 5.35 18.50 -26.46
C TYR A 209 4.65 18.77 -27.79
N TYR A 210 3.95 19.88 -27.84
CA TYR A 210 3.43 20.46 -29.06
C TYR A 210 4.60 20.78 -30.03
N LYS A 211 4.55 20.32 -31.29
CA LYS A 211 5.62 20.55 -32.30
C LYS A 211 5.27 21.59 -33.37
N GLY A 212 4.04 22.11 -33.40
CA GLY A 212 3.63 23.16 -34.34
C GLY A 212 3.22 22.62 -35.70
N LEU A 213 3.12 23.56 -36.63
CA LEU A 213 2.78 23.30 -38.02
C LEU A 213 4.05 22.96 -38.81
N ILE A 214 4.04 21.86 -39.57
CA ILE A 214 5.06 21.55 -40.57
C ILE A 214 4.49 21.97 -41.92
N PHE A 215 5.09 22.96 -42.56
CA PHE A 215 4.64 23.36 -43.89
C PHE A 215 5.44 22.64 -44.97
N LEU A 216 4.75 22.04 -45.93
CA LEU A 216 5.38 21.46 -47.12
C LEU A 216 5.06 22.33 -48.36
N PRO A 217 6.07 22.96 -48.97
CA PRO A 217 5.89 23.70 -50.21
C PRO A 217 5.69 22.74 -51.38
N ILE A 218 4.55 22.83 -52.07
CA ILE A 218 4.30 22.11 -53.33
C ILE A 218 4.50 23.08 -54.49
N LEU A 219 5.56 22.89 -55.28
CA LEU A 219 5.86 23.68 -56.49
C LEU A 219 4.99 23.21 -57.68
N ASP A 220 3.71 23.58 -57.69
CA ASP A 220 2.91 23.53 -58.92
C ASP A 220 2.45 24.95 -59.29
N PRO A 221 3.04 25.58 -60.32
CA PRO A 221 2.68 26.94 -60.74
C PRO A 221 1.28 27.03 -61.38
N SER A 222 0.63 25.90 -61.67
CA SER A 222 -0.72 25.84 -62.26
C SER A 222 -1.81 25.40 -61.28
N GLY A 223 -1.44 24.92 -60.09
CA GLY A 223 -2.34 24.39 -59.08
C GLY A 223 -2.95 25.47 -58.18
N SER A 224 -4.28 25.44 -58.00
CA SER A 224 -4.97 26.25 -56.99
C SER A 224 -4.41 25.94 -55.59
N VAL A 225 -4.13 26.97 -54.78
CA VAL A 225 -3.68 26.81 -53.40
C VAL A 225 -4.75 26.09 -52.58
N LYS A 226 -4.55 24.79 -52.32
CA LYS A 226 -5.36 24.03 -51.37
C LYS A 226 -4.56 23.92 -50.07
N LEU A 227 -5.06 24.56 -49.03
CA LEU A 227 -4.54 24.41 -47.67
C LEU A 227 -5.13 23.11 -47.09
N GLU A 228 -4.37 22.02 -47.15
CA GLU A 228 -4.76 20.78 -46.47
C GLU A 228 -4.05 20.71 -45.12
N TYR A 229 -4.85 20.61 -44.06
CA TYR A 229 -4.38 20.52 -42.68
C TYR A 229 -4.45 19.06 -42.21
N LEU A 230 -3.28 18.43 -42.03
CA LEU A 230 -3.17 17.06 -41.55
C LEU A 230 -2.66 17.06 -40.11
N THR A 231 -3.51 16.74 -39.14
CA THR A 231 -3.15 16.79 -37.71
C THR A 231 -2.27 15.60 -37.32
N PHE A 232 -1.13 15.82 -36.65
CA PHE A 232 -0.19 14.72 -36.31
C PHE A 232 -0.63 13.87 -35.11
N ALA A 233 -1.39 14.47 -34.19
CA ALA A 233 -1.88 13.80 -32.99
C ALA A 233 -3.25 14.36 -32.64
N HIS A 234 -4.27 13.50 -32.72
CA HIS A 234 -5.59 13.75 -32.19
C HIS A 234 -5.91 12.61 -31.24
N TYR A 235 -6.73 12.89 -30.22
CA TYR A 235 -7.34 11.80 -29.49
C TYR A 235 -8.16 10.93 -30.46
N PRO A 236 -8.19 9.61 -30.27
CA PRO A 236 -9.16 8.77 -30.97
C PRO A 236 -10.56 9.35 -30.80
N GLU A 237 -11.41 9.23 -31.83
CA GLU A 237 -12.78 9.75 -31.79
C GLU A 237 -13.61 9.14 -30.65
N SER A 238 -13.23 7.94 -30.19
CA SER A 238 -13.81 7.25 -29.04
C SER A 238 -13.23 7.64 -27.67
N PHE A 239 -12.27 8.56 -27.60
CA PHE A 239 -11.64 8.92 -26.33
C PHE A 239 -12.59 9.76 -25.46
N ASN A 240 -12.95 9.22 -24.30
CA ASN A 240 -13.71 9.91 -23.28
C ASN A 240 -12.82 10.23 -22.07
N ARG A 241 -12.48 11.51 -21.90
CA ARG A 241 -11.66 11.98 -20.77
C ARG A 241 -12.27 11.62 -19.41
N THR A 242 -13.58 11.58 -19.31
CA THR A 242 -14.28 11.29 -18.05
C THR A 242 -14.07 9.85 -17.61
N GLU A 243 -14.22 8.92 -18.55
CA GLU A 243 -13.99 7.49 -18.32
C GLU A 243 -12.52 7.21 -18.03
N ASP A 244 -11.62 7.87 -18.75
CA ASP A 244 -10.20 7.68 -18.53
C ASP A 244 -9.74 8.22 -17.17
N TYR A 245 -10.23 9.39 -16.78
CA TYR A 245 -9.97 9.93 -15.45
C TYR A 245 -10.51 9.02 -14.33
N ALA A 246 -11.67 8.39 -14.53
CA ALA A 246 -12.21 7.39 -13.61
C ALA A 246 -11.26 6.18 -13.50
N ARG A 247 -10.81 5.64 -14.63
CA ARG A 247 -9.84 4.53 -14.67
C ARG A 247 -8.52 4.89 -13.97
N ILE A 248 -7.99 6.08 -14.19
CA ILE A 248 -6.77 6.56 -13.54
C ILE A 248 -6.96 6.64 -12.02
N LYS A 249 -8.08 7.19 -11.56
CA LYS A 249 -8.42 7.20 -10.12
C LYS A 249 -8.47 5.80 -9.54
N GLU A 250 -9.08 4.84 -10.22
CA GLU A 250 -9.14 3.45 -9.78
C GLU A 250 -7.75 2.82 -9.67
N ILE A 251 -6.87 3.05 -10.65
CA ILE A 251 -5.48 2.57 -10.61
C ILE A 251 -4.73 3.18 -9.43
N VAL A 252 -4.86 4.50 -9.20
CA VAL A 252 -4.22 5.19 -8.08
C VAL A 252 -4.77 4.69 -6.74
N ALA A 253 -6.09 4.59 -6.58
CA ALA A 253 -6.72 4.07 -5.37
C ALA A 253 -6.27 2.65 -5.07
N SER A 254 -6.29 1.76 -6.08
CA SER A 254 -5.79 0.39 -5.96
C SER A 254 -4.30 0.34 -5.60
N ALA A 255 -3.49 1.24 -6.16
CA ALA A 255 -2.06 1.31 -5.87
C ALA A 255 -1.79 1.72 -4.41
N PHE A 256 -2.59 2.63 -3.83
CA PHE A 256 -2.44 3.04 -2.43
C PHE A 256 -3.26 2.18 -1.44
N GLY A 257 -4.07 1.23 -1.95
CA GLY A 257 -4.96 0.43 -1.12
C GLY A 257 -6.09 1.25 -0.49
N LEU A 258 -6.49 2.33 -1.15
CA LEU A 258 -7.58 3.22 -0.74
C LEU A 258 -8.87 2.86 -1.47
N ASP A 259 -10.00 3.31 -0.93
CA ASP A 259 -11.25 3.29 -1.69
C ASP A 259 -11.26 4.45 -2.70
N VAL A 260 -11.81 4.20 -3.89
CA VAL A 260 -11.80 5.20 -4.98
C VAL A 260 -12.56 6.46 -4.58
N LEU A 261 -13.61 6.33 -3.74
CA LEU A 261 -14.40 7.46 -3.26
C LEU A 261 -13.62 8.35 -2.30
N GLU A 262 -12.54 7.87 -1.66
CA GLU A 262 -11.65 8.70 -0.84
C GLU A 262 -10.84 9.69 -1.70
N LEU A 263 -10.62 9.39 -2.99
CA LEU A 263 -10.02 10.30 -3.96
C LEU A 263 -11.04 11.28 -4.58
N GLY A 264 -12.30 11.21 -4.14
CA GLY A 264 -13.41 12.03 -4.60
C GLY A 264 -14.28 11.35 -5.64
N SER A 265 -15.46 11.94 -5.91
CA SER A 265 -16.49 11.36 -6.77
C SER A 265 -15.97 10.96 -8.16
N ILE A 266 -16.42 9.79 -8.62
CA ILE A 266 -16.22 9.30 -9.98
C ILE A 266 -17.36 9.87 -10.84
N PRO A 267 -17.08 10.70 -11.86
CA PRO A 267 -18.13 11.26 -12.69
C PRO A 267 -18.83 10.14 -13.48
N GLY A 268 -20.17 10.18 -13.56
CA GLY A 268 -20.97 9.18 -14.28
C GLY A 268 -21.36 7.94 -13.44
N HIS A 269 -20.72 7.72 -12.30
CA HIS A 269 -21.21 6.76 -11.31
C HIS A 269 -22.06 7.50 -10.29
N ASN A 270 -23.35 7.14 -10.20
CA ASN A 270 -24.20 7.60 -9.11
C ASN A 270 -23.53 7.17 -7.80
N LEU A 271 -23.20 8.14 -6.94
CA LEU A 271 -22.78 7.88 -5.56
C LEU A 271 -23.81 6.93 -4.96
N GLY A 272 -23.37 5.73 -4.61
CA GLY A 272 -24.19 4.71 -3.98
C GLY A 272 -24.91 5.28 -2.76
N THR A 273 -26.09 4.70 -2.46
CA THR A 273 -26.81 4.93 -1.19
C THR A 273 -25.83 4.93 0.00
N SER A 274 -26.07 5.73 1.04
CA SER A 274 -25.19 5.84 2.23
C SER A 274 -24.59 4.52 2.72
N ALA A 275 -25.38 3.43 2.69
CA ALA A 275 -24.94 2.08 3.03
C ALA A 275 -23.74 1.56 2.20
N GLN A 276 -23.64 1.89 0.91
CA GLN A 276 -22.50 1.49 0.07
C GLN A 276 -21.23 2.28 0.41
N ALA A 277 -21.35 3.56 0.76
CA ALA A 277 -20.23 4.37 1.23
C ALA A 277 -19.73 3.87 2.60
N GLU A 278 -20.62 3.48 3.51
CA GLU A 278 -20.26 2.88 4.80
C GLU A 278 -19.55 1.53 4.62
N VAL A 279 -20.05 0.66 3.73
CA VAL A 279 -19.40 -0.62 3.41
C VAL A 279 -18.05 -0.41 2.71
N GLY A 280 -17.94 0.59 1.84
CA GLY A 280 -16.68 0.99 1.19
C GLY A 280 -15.65 1.43 2.22
N ALA A 281 -16.03 2.35 3.12
CA ALA A 281 -15.20 2.79 4.23
C ALA A 281 -14.81 1.63 5.15
N ALA A 282 -15.71 0.69 5.44
CA ALA A 282 -15.40 -0.52 6.20
C ALA A 282 -14.37 -1.42 5.51
N LYS A 283 -14.44 -1.57 4.18
CA LYS A 283 -13.45 -2.34 3.41
C LYS A 283 -12.11 -1.62 3.31
N ALA A 284 -12.12 -0.31 3.13
CA ALA A 284 -10.92 0.53 3.12
C ALA A 284 -10.18 0.43 4.46
N ARG A 285 -10.91 0.39 5.59
CA ARG A 285 -10.33 0.24 6.94
C ARG A 285 -9.42 -0.98 7.07
N GLY A 286 -9.77 -2.10 6.44
CA GLY A 286 -8.98 -3.33 6.50
C GLY A 286 -7.84 -3.41 5.47
N LYS A 287 -7.83 -2.54 4.46
CA LYS A 287 -6.89 -2.57 3.33
C LYS A 287 -5.90 -1.41 3.43
N GLY A 288 -4.76 -1.52 2.73
CA GLY A 288 -3.75 -0.45 2.63
C GLY A 288 -3.26 0.07 3.98
N ILE A 289 -3.93 1.10 4.50
CA ILE A 289 -3.68 1.74 5.81
C ILE A 289 -3.71 0.71 6.95
N GLY A 290 -4.66 -0.23 6.95
CA GLY A 290 -4.72 -1.27 7.99
C GLY A 290 -3.46 -2.14 8.02
N ALA A 291 -3.00 -2.59 6.84
CA ALA A 291 -1.78 -3.37 6.71
C ALA A 291 -0.53 -2.56 7.09
N LEU A 292 -0.50 -1.27 6.73
CA LEU A 292 0.57 -0.35 7.12
C LEU A 292 0.63 -0.17 8.65
N ILE A 293 -0.52 0.06 9.31
CA ILE A 293 -0.60 0.20 10.77
C ILE A 293 -0.07 -1.07 11.44
N GLN A 294 -0.52 -2.24 11.00
CA GLN A 294 -0.02 -3.53 11.51
C GLN A 294 1.48 -3.70 11.27
N GLY A 295 1.99 -3.29 10.09
CA GLY A 295 3.41 -3.31 9.78
C GLY A 295 4.21 -2.43 10.74
N VAL A 296 3.76 -1.20 10.99
CA VAL A 296 4.37 -0.28 11.95
C VAL A 296 4.35 -0.87 13.36
N GLU A 297 3.20 -1.35 13.84
CA GLU A 297 3.08 -1.97 15.16
C GLU A 297 4.01 -3.17 15.33
N ARG A 298 4.13 -4.00 14.29
CA ARG A 298 5.01 -5.17 14.25
C ARG A 298 6.48 -4.77 14.36
N GLU A 299 6.94 -3.81 13.55
CA GLU A 299 8.32 -3.33 13.60
C GLU A 299 8.65 -2.70 14.95
N PHE A 300 7.74 -1.87 15.49
CA PHE A 300 7.92 -1.30 16.82
C PHE A 300 8.02 -2.38 17.89
N ARG A 301 7.15 -3.40 17.84
CA ARG A 301 7.15 -4.52 18.81
C ARG A 301 8.43 -5.34 18.75
N HIS A 302 8.92 -5.68 17.56
CA HIS A 302 10.05 -6.60 17.42
C HIS A 302 11.42 -5.92 17.53
N LYS A 303 11.53 -4.64 17.14
CA LYS A 303 12.83 -3.97 16.99
C LYS A 303 13.02 -2.80 17.95
N PHE A 304 11.95 -2.07 18.29
CA PHE A 304 12.05 -0.80 19.01
C PHE A 304 11.65 -0.87 20.49
N LEU A 305 10.58 -1.60 20.80
CA LEU A 305 10.01 -1.68 22.14
C LEU A 305 10.53 -2.91 22.89
N PRO A 306 10.58 -2.84 24.23
CA PRO A 306 10.78 -4.02 25.07
C PRO A 306 9.66 -5.04 24.91
N GLN A 307 9.94 -6.32 25.20
CA GLN A 307 8.98 -7.42 25.00
C GLN A 307 7.69 -7.28 25.82
N ASP A 308 7.71 -6.54 26.92
CA ASP A 308 6.58 -6.31 27.81
C ASP A 308 5.79 -5.03 27.50
N VAL A 309 6.15 -4.33 26.42
CA VAL A 309 5.50 -3.09 26.00
C VAL A 309 4.93 -3.27 24.59
N GLN A 310 3.62 -3.04 24.44
CA GLN A 310 2.96 -3.12 23.15
C GLN A 310 2.53 -1.73 22.68
N LEU A 311 2.84 -1.40 21.44
CA LEU A 311 2.22 -0.27 20.75
C LEU A 311 0.94 -0.74 20.08
N ARG A 312 -0.14 0.00 20.32
CA ARG A 312 -1.40 -0.15 19.58
C ARG A 312 -1.84 1.20 19.07
N ILE A 313 -1.93 1.37 17.76
CA ILE A 313 -2.47 2.56 17.12
C ILE A 313 -3.99 2.39 17.11
N LYS A 314 -4.63 2.90 18.16
CA LYS A 314 -6.09 2.95 18.24
C LYS A 314 -6.59 4.05 17.31
N LYS A 315 -7.48 3.69 16.40
CA LYS A 315 -8.24 4.69 15.64
C LYS A 315 -9.24 5.31 16.63
N HIS A 316 -9.15 6.61 16.87
CA HIS A 316 -10.24 7.31 17.55
C HIS A 316 -11.30 7.60 16.49
N ASP A 317 -12.07 6.57 16.15
CA ASP A 317 -13.22 6.73 15.27
C ASP A 317 -14.46 6.93 16.15
N VAL A 318 -15.15 8.06 15.97
CA VAL A 318 -16.40 8.34 16.70
C VAL A 318 -17.45 7.30 16.31
N ASP A 319 -17.39 6.78 15.09
CA ASP A 319 -18.33 5.78 14.62
C ASP A 319 -18.04 4.39 15.21
N GLU A 320 -16.79 4.01 15.47
CA GLU A 320 -16.50 2.78 16.22
C GLU A 320 -16.95 2.88 17.69
N LEU A 321 -16.88 4.08 18.28
CA LEU A 321 -17.47 4.34 19.59
C LEU A 321 -18.99 4.29 19.57
N LYS A 322 -19.65 4.73 18.48
CA LYS A 322 -21.09 4.58 18.29
C LYS A 322 -21.47 3.12 18.09
N ASP A 323 -20.79 2.39 17.20
CA ASP A 323 -21.01 0.96 16.95
C ASP A 323 -20.86 0.19 18.26
N ARG A 324 -19.85 0.52 19.07
CA ARG A 324 -19.65 -0.09 20.39
C ARG A 324 -20.76 0.29 21.37
N ALA A 325 -21.17 1.56 21.41
CA ALA A 325 -22.27 1.99 22.25
C ALA A 325 -23.61 1.34 21.84
N GLU A 326 -23.84 1.13 20.54
CA GLU A 326 -25.01 0.43 20.00
C GLU A 326 -24.96 -1.06 20.36
N LEU A 327 -23.80 -1.70 20.21
CA LEU A 327 -23.56 -3.08 20.63
C LEU A 327 -23.81 -3.25 22.14
N ASP A 328 -23.25 -2.35 22.95
CA ASP A 328 -23.46 -2.31 24.40
C ASP A 328 -24.95 -2.13 24.71
N ALA A 329 -25.65 -1.23 24.01
CA ALA A 329 -27.09 -1.03 24.17
C ALA A 329 -27.91 -2.30 23.84
N VAL A 330 -27.50 -3.06 22.82
CA VAL A 330 -28.11 -4.37 22.50
C VAL A 330 -27.87 -5.37 23.62
N TYR A 331 -26.66 -5.43 24.19
CA TYR A 331 -26.36 -6.30 25.33
C TYR A 331 -27.20 -5.93 26.56
N PHE A 332 -27.32 -4.64 26.87
CA PHE A 332 -28.18 -4.16 27.94
C PHE A 332 -29.67 -4.47 27.69
N ALA A 333 -30.14 -4.33 26.45
CA ALA A 333 -31.52 -4.66 26.08
C ALA A 333 -31.81 -6.16 26.22
N ASN A 334 -30.88 -7.02 25.79
CA ASN A 334 -30.97 -8.47 25.95
C ASN A 334 -31.00 -8.86 27.43
N ALA A 335 -30.08 -8.33 28.24
CA ALA A 335 -30.03 -8.58 29.68
C ALA A 335 -31.32 -8.13 30.38
N THR A 336 -31.84 -6.95 30.03
CA THR A 336 -33.11 -6.43 30.58
C THR A 336 -34.29 -7.32 30.18
N THR A 337 -34.32 -7.80 28.94
CA THR A 337 -35.37 -8.71 28.45
C THR A 337 -35.35 -10.01 29.24
N MET A 338 -34.18 -10.62 29.44
CA MET A 338 -34.03 -11.88 30.20
C MET A 338 -34.37 -11.73 31.69
N LEU A 339 -34.11 -10.57 32.28
CA LEU A 339 -34.57 -10.24 33.63
C LEU A 339 -36.10 -10.10 33.69
N SER A 340 -36.69 -9.42 32.70
CA SER A 340 -38.14 -9.16 32.66
C SER A 340 -38.97 -10.42 32.41
N THR A 341 -38.45 -11.42 31.70
CA THR A 341 -39.10 -12.72 31.48
C THR A 341 -38.99 -13.63 32.70
N GLY A 342 -38.27 -13.22 33.74
CA GLY A 342 -38.06 -13.99 34.98
C GLY A 342 -37.12 -15.19 34.81
N GLY A 343 -36.43 -15.30 33.66
CA GLY A 343 -35.51 -16.40 33.38
C GLY A 343 -34.15 -16.24 34.05
N TRP A 344 -33.68 -15.01 34.26
CA TRP A 344 -32.38 -14.71 34.84
C TRP A 344 -32.49 -13.94 36.16
N ASP A 345 -31.56 -14.22 37.07
CA ASP A 345 -31.31 -13.42 38.27
C ASP A 345 -30.44 -12.19 37.93
N PRO A 346 -30.59 -11.03 38.60
CA PRO A 346 -29.74 -9.85 38.39
C PRO A 346 -28.24 -10.12 38.41
N VAL A 347 -27.77 -11.09 39.22
CA VAL A 347 -26.35 -11.46 39.26
C VAL A 347 -25.90 -12.10 37.95
N LEU A 348 -26.72 -12.99 37.38
CA LEU A 348 -26.41 -13.65 36.11
C LEU A 348 -26.44 -12.67 34.93
N ALA A 349 -27.37 -11.69 34.95
CA ALA A 349 -27.42 -10.64 33.94
C ALA A 349 -26.18 -9.72 33.99
N ASN A 350 -25.69 -9.39 35.19
CA ASN A 350 -24.44 -8.64 35.34
C ASN A 350 -23.23 -9.45 34.87
N GLN A 351 -23.19 -10.76 35.14
CA GLN A 351 -22.13 -11.64 34.66
C GLN A 351 -22.11 -11.67 33.13
N TYR A 352 -23.27 -11.86 32.50
CA TYR A 352 -23.40 -11.78 31.04
C TYR A 352 -22.86 -10.46 30.47
N LEU A 353 -23.20 -9.32 31.08
CA LEU A 353 -22.71 -8.01 30.63
C LEU A 353 -21.20 -7.83 30.86
N ALA A 354 -20.64 -8.44 31.91
CA ALA A 354 -19.21 -8.42 32.19
C ALA A 354 -18.43 -9.33 31.21
N ASP A 355 -18.96 -10.51 30.92
CA ASP A 355 -18.40 -11.47 29.95
C ASP A 355 -18.38 -10.88 28.54
N MET A 356 -19.43 -10.13 28.17
CA MET A 356 -19.49 -9.39 26.91
C MET A 356 -18.64 -8.11 26.92
N GLY A 357 -18.03 -7.74 28.07
CA GLY A 357 -17.16 -6.58 28.22
C GLY A 357 -17.87 -5.23 28.17
N ALA A 358 -19.20 -5.20 28.35
CA ALA A 358 -20.02 -3.99 28.39
C ALA A 358 -19.95 -3.29 29.76
N ILE A 359 -19.68 -4.04 30.83
CA ILE A 359 -19.36 -3.50 32.16
C ILE A 359 -17.99 -3.98 32.63
N GLN A 360 -17.34 -3.22 33.51
CA GLN A 360 -16.09 -3.68 34.10
C GLN A 360 -16.38 -4.83 35.08
N PRO A 361 -15.58 -5.92 35.07
CA PRO A 361 -15.76 -7.07 35.95
C PRO A 361 -15.43 -6.76 37.43
N GLU A 362 -14.99 -5.55 37.74
CA GLU A 362 -14.61 -5.13 39.09
C GLU A 362 -15.84 -4.90 40.00
N PHE A 363 -15.70 -5.24 41.28
CA PHE A 363 -16.70 -5.10 42.34
C PHE A 363 -17.33 -3.69 42.32
N PRO A 364 -18.68 -3.53 42.35
CA PRO A 364 -19.63 -4.31 43.17
C PRO A 364 -20.59 -5.26 42.43
N TYR A 365 -20.40 -5.51 41.13
CA TYR A 365 -21.44 -6.17 40.32
C TYR A 365 -21.39 -7.71 40.31
N LEU A 366 -20.26 -8.31 40.70
CA LEU A 366 -20.05 -9.76 40.73
C LEU A 366 -19.41 -10.19 42.04
N ALA A 367 -20.14 -10.97 42.85
CA ALA A 367 -19.65 -11.52 44.12
C ALA A 367 -18.91 -12.85 43.95
N ALA A 368 -19.26 -13.60 42.90
CA ALA A 368 -18.60 -14.83 42.45
C ALA A 368 -18.96 -15.01 40.97
N ASP A 369 -18.00 -15.46 40.16
CA ASP A 369 -18.26 -15.84 38.77
C ASP A 369 -19.13 -17.12 38.77
N LEU A 370 -20.30 -17.02 38.15
CA LEU A 370 -21.30 -18.10 38.12
C LEU A 370 -21.28 -18.87 36.80
N THR A 371 -20.54 -18.43 35.80
CA THR A 371 -20.42 -19.20 34.55
C THR A 371 -19.38 -20.31 34.75
N PRO A 372 -19.67 -21.54 34.31
CA PRO A 372 -18.64 -22.56 34.26
C PRO A 372 -17.53 -22.07 33.33
N SER A 373 -16.30 -21.96 33.85
CA SER A 373 -15.12 -21.83 33.00
C SER A 373 -14.97 -23.15 32.24
N GLU A 374 -15.54 -23.25 31.04
CA GLU A 374 -15.17 -24.29 30.10
C GLU A 374 -13.74 -23.99 29.63
N GLU A 375 -12.76 -24.49 30.38
CA GLU A 375 -11.45 -24.78 29.81
C GLU A 375 -11.68 -25.88 28.76
N LEU A 376 -11.73 -25.50 27.49
CA LEU A 376 -11.56 -26.43 26.39
C LEU A 376 -10.18 -27.09 26.56
N ASP A 377 -10.16 -28.27 27.16
CA ASP A 377 -8.98 -29.13 27.19
C ASP A 377 -8.70 -29.63 25.77
N ASP A 378 -7.45 -29.51 25.32
CA ASP A 378 -7.00 -29.87 23.96
C ASP A 378 -7.21 -31.38 23.65
N THR A 379 -7.62 -32.18 24.64
CA THR A 379 -7.97 -33.59 24.45
C THR A 379 -9.34 -33.82 23.81
N GLU A 380 -10.29 -32.88 23.87
CA GLU A 380 -11.60 -33.04 23.22
C GLU A 380 -11.58 -32.71 21.71
N ALA A 381 -10.52 -32.04 21.23
CA ALA A 381 -10.32 -31.78 19.80
C ALA A 381 -9.92 -33.04 18.99
N THR A 382 -9.61 -34.17 19.64
CA THR A 382 -9.05 -35.34 18.94
C THR A 382 -10.08 -36.27 18.31
N GLU A 383 -11.37 -36.18 18.65
CA GLU A 383 -12.41 -36.97 17.96
C GLU A 383 -12.88 -36.32 16.65
N ALA A 384 -12.84 -34.99 16.55
CA ALA A 384 -13.10 -34.26 15.30
C ALA A 384 -11.92 -34.33 14.32
N SER A 385 -10.69 -34.55 14.80
CA SER A 385 -9.48 -34.63 13.96
C SER A 385 -9.23 -35.99 13.30
N LYS A 386 -10.12 -36.99 13.49
CA LYS A 386 -10.11 -38.25 12.72
C LYS A 386 -10.72 -38.11 11.33
N ALA A 387 -11.30 -36.95 11.00
CA ALA A 387 -11.55 -36.58 9.62
C ALA A 387 -10.19 -36.32 8.96
N GLY A 388 -9.73 -37.31 8.18
CA GLY A 388 -8.54 -37.18 7.36
C GLY A 388 -8.56 -35.90 6.51
N PRO A 389 -7.38 -35.40 6.09
CA PRO A 389 -7.26 -34.12 5.44
C PRO A 389 -8.21 -33.96 4.24
N MET A 390 -8.81 -32.77 4.13
CA MET A 390 -9.81 -32.38 3.11
C MET A 390 -9.39 -32.63 1.65
N TRP A 391 -8.11 -32.92 1.38
CA TRP A 391 -7.63 -33.27 0.04
C TRP A 391 -7.91 -34.73 -0.39
N ASP A 392 -8.38 -35.62 0.50
CA ASP A 392 -8.80 -36.99 0.14
C ASP A 392 -10.20 -37.07 -0.55
N ALA A 393 -10.89 -35.94 -0.73
CA ALA A 393 -12.25 -35.90 -1.25
C ALA A 393 -12.36 -36.02 -2.79
N VAL A 394 -11.25 -36.08 -3.52
CA VAL A 394 -11.22 -36.22 -4.99
C VAL A 394 -10.55 -37.54 -5.37
N ARG A 395 -11.36 -38.59 -5.61
CA ARG A 395 -10.86 -39.82 -6.21
C ARG A 395 -10.87 -39.67 -7.73
N ILE A 396 -9.69 -39.69 -8.33
CA ILE A 396 -9.52 -39.80 -9.78
C ILE A 396 -9.57 -41.28 -10.14
N ARG A 397 -10.57 -41.70 -10.91
CA ARG A 397 -10.53 -43.00 -11.59
C ARG A 397 -10.24 -42.75 -13.06
N VAL A 398 -9.16 -43.34 -13.55
CA VAL A 398 -8.86 -43.41 -14.98
C VAL A 398 -9.40 -44.75 -15.46
N ASP A 399 -10.29 -44.72 -16.46
CA ASP A 399 -10.77 -45.95 -17.08
C ASP A 399 -9.74 -46.56 -18.04
N GLN A 400 -10.05 -47.73 -18.60
CA GLN A 400 -9.15 -48.45 -19.51
C GLN A 400 -8.92 -47.70 -20.83
N ASP A 401 -9.72 -46.68 -21.13
CA ASP A 401 -9.62 -45.83 -22.32
C ASP A 401 -8.85 -44.52 -22.05
N GLY A 402 -8.31 -44.34 -20.83
CA GLY A 402 -7.50 -43.19 -20.45
C GLY A 402 -8.31 -41.94 -20.09
N VAL A 403 -9.63 -42.06 -19.88
CA VAL A 403 -10.48 -40.93 -19.51
C VAL A 403 -10.60 -40.86 -17.99
N ALA A 404 -10.26 -39.69 -17.42
CA ALA A 404 -10.33 -39.44 -15.99
C ALA A 404 -11.75 -38.99 -15.58
N HIS A 405 -12.37 -39.73 -14.67
CA HIS A 405 -13.66 -39.39 -14.06
C HIS A 405 -13.47 -38.85 -12.65
N TYR A 406 -14.08 -37.69 -12.37
CA TYR A 406 -14.01 -37.01 -11.07
C TYR A 406 -15.27 -37.29 -10.25
N GLY A 407 -15.13 -38.00 -9.12
CA GLY A 407 -16.22 -38.24 -8.17
C GLY A 407 -16.07 -37.39 -6.91
N ILE A 408 -17.09 -36.59 -6.58
CA ILE A 408 -17.16 -35.80 -5.34
C ILE A 408 -17.87 -36.63 -4.25
N HIS A 409 -17.33 -36.64 -3.04
CA HIS A 409 -17.88 -37.37 -1.88
C HIS A 409 -19.33 -36.93 -1.56
N PRO A 410 -20.26 -37.86 -1.23
CA PRO A 410 -21.69 -37.56 -1.04
C PRO A 410 -22.01 -36.50 0.02
N PHE A 411 -21.11 -36.28 0.99
CA PHE A 411 -21.25 -35.25 2.02
C PHE A 411 -21.17 -33.81 1.45
N VAL A 412 -20.38 -33.60 0.39
CA VAL A 412 -20.26 -32.31 -0.31
C VAL A 412 -21.46 -32.04 -1.21
N ALA A 413 -22.11 -33.09 -1.72
CA ALA A 413 -23.30 -32.98 -2.56
C ALA A 413 -24.52 -32.42 -1.79
N HIS A 414 -24.60 -32.65 -0.47
CA HIS A 414 -25.70 -32.14 0.34
C HIS A 414 -25.54 -30.64 0.68
N ALA A 415 -24.29 -30.17 0.84
CA ALA A 415 -23.97 -28.76 1.06
C ALA A 415 -24.09 -27.89 -0.22
N GLN A 416 -23.92 -28.48 -1.41
CA GLN A 416 -24.09 -27.76 -2.68
C GLN A 416 -25.56 -27.55 -3.10
N LYS A 417 -26.49 -28.35 -2.56
CA LYS A 417 -27.91 -28.28 -2.96
C LYS A 417 -28.64 -27.04 -2.39
N SER A 418 -28.13 -26.45 -1.31
CA SER A 418 -28.66 -25.24 -0.67
C SER A 418 -28.13 -23.92 -1.27
N ALA A 419 -27.03 -23.95 -2.05
CA ALA A 419 -26.38 -22.75 -2.57
C ALA A 419 -26.65 -22.45 -4.07
N ARG A 420 -27.45 -23.28 -4.76
CA ARG A 420 -27.62 -23.22 -6.23
C ARG A 420 -29.04 -22.84 -6.64
N SER A 421 -29.28 -21.55 -6.86
CA SER A 421 -30.32 -21.11 -7.82
C SER A 421 -30.00 -19.79 -8.54
N ALA A 422 -29.04 -18.98 -8.08
CA ALA A 422 -28.65 -17.74 -8.77
C ALA A 422 -27.21 -17.73 -9.33
N SER A 423 -26.25 -18.40 -8.66
CA SER A 423 -24.81 -18.30 -8.99
C SER A 423 -24.34 -19.19 -10.16
N ALA A 424 -25.10 -20.23 -10.50
CA ALA A 424 -24.68 -21.21 -11.53
C ALA A 424 -24.74 -20.66 -12.96
N ARG A 425 -25.70 -19.77 -13.27
CA ARG A 425 -25.81 -19.16 -14.61
C ARG A 425 -24.72 -18.12 -14.88
N GLN A 426 -24.31 -17.38 -13.84
CA GLN A 426 -23.26 -16.37 -13.98
C GLN A 426 -21.90 -17.03 -14.24
N PHE A 427 -21.59 -18.12 -13.52
CA PHE A 427 -20.31 -18.83 -13.67
C PHE A 427 -20.17 -19.52 -15.03
N GLU A 428 -21.27 -20.01 -15.61
CA GLU A 428 -21.27 -20.64 -16.94
C GLU A 428 -21.07 -19.61 -18.07
N VAL A 429 -21.65 -18.42 -17.91
CA VAL A 429 -21.43 -17.28 -18.82
C VAL A 429 -19.99 -16.76 -18.73
N ASP A 430 -19.46 -16.60 -17.51
CA ASP A 430 -18.08 -16.11 -17.31
C ASP A 430 -17.03 -17.11 -17.80
N ALA A 431 -17.28 -18.42 -17.66
CA ALA A 431 -16.42 -19.46 -18.20
C ALA A 431 -16.44 -19.52 -19.73
N GLN A 432 -17.59 -19.28 -20.37
CA GLN A 432 -17.69 -19.21 -21.83
C GLN A 432 -16.96 -17.98 -22.40
N ILE A 433 -17.08 -16.82 -21.75
CA ILE A 433 -16.37 -15.60 -22.14
C ILE A 433 -14.85 -15.81 -22.03
N GLY A 434 -14.36 -16.36 -20.92
CA GLY A 434 -12.92 -16.64 -20.75
C GLY A 434 -12.36 -17.63 -21.78
N LEU A 435 -13.13 -18.64 -22.19
CA LEU A 435 -12.73 -19.60 -23.23
C LEU A 435 -12.71 -18.97 -24.63
N GLN A 436 -13.62 -18.03 -24.91
CA GLN A 436 -13.69 -17.31 -26.17
C GLN A 436 -12.55 -16.28 -26.29
N ASP A 437 -12.19 -15.62 -25.20
CA ASP A 437 -11.05 -14.70 -25.14
C ASP A 437 -9.71 -15.42 -25.31
N MET A 438 -9.53 -16.59 -24.68
CA MET A 438 -8.30 -17.38 -24.88
C MET A 438 -8.15 -17.91 -26.31
N ARG A 439 -9.25 -18.27 -26.99
CA ARG A 439 -9.22 -18.66 -28.41
C ARG A 439 -8.87 -17.49 -29.31
N SER A 440 -9.39 -16.30 -29.01
CA SER A 440 -9.12 -15.07 -29.75
C SER A 440 -7.66 -14.61 -29.56
N ALA A 441 -7.13 -14.67 -28.35
CA ALA A 441 -5.74 -14.38 -28.04
C ALA A 441 -4.77 -15.36 -28.75
N ARG A 442 -5.10 -16.65 -28.78
CA ARG A 442 -4.30 -17.67 -29.48
C ARG A 442 -4.31 -17.47 -31.00
N ALA A 443 -5.44 -17.07 -31.58
CA ALA A 443 -5.55 -16.75 -33.00
C ALA A 443 -4.76 -15.48 -33.38
N LEU A 444 -4.77 -14.45 -32.52
CA LEU A 444 -3.97 -13.24 -32.69
C LEU A 444 -2.46 -13.55 -32.59
N TRP A 445 -2.04 -14.34 -31.61
CA TRP A 445 -0.63 -14.74 -31.47
C TRP A 445 -0.14 -15.54 -32.68
N ALA A 446 -0.93 -16.50 -33.17
CA ALA A 446 -0.59 -17.26 -34.37
C ALA A 446 -0.53 -16.40 -35.65
N LYS A 447 -1.35 -15.35 -35.74
CA LYS A 447 -1.41 -14.47 -36.92
C LYS A 447 -0.26 -13.46 -36.96
N TYR A 448 0.18 -12.96 -35.80
CA TYR A 448 1.09 -11.81 -35.73
C TYR A 448 2.48 -12.13 -35.17
N MET A 449 2.60 -13.07 -34.23
CA MET A 449 3.87 -13.35 -33.55
C MET A 449 4.61 -14.57 -34.10
N ALA A 450 3.90 -15.53 -34.70
CA ALA A 450 4.51 -16.74 -35.26
C ALA A 450 5.49 -16.48 -36.44
N PRO A 451 5.26 -15.50 -37.34
CA PRO A 451 6.20 -15.21 -38.43
C PRO A 451 7.52 -14.60 -37.95
N GLU A 452 7.46 -13.66 -37.00
CA GLU A 452 8.66 -12.99 -36.45
C GLU A 452 9.53 -13.95 -35.64
N HIS A 453 8.90 -14.88 -34.91
CA HIS A 453 9.64 -15.86 -34.13
C HIS A 453 10.35 -16.91 -34.99
N ALA A 454 9.86 -17.16 -36.22
CA ALA A 454 10.51 -18.06 -37.18
C ALA A 454 11.73 -17.42 -37.86
N GLU A 455 11.74 -16.09 -38.04
CA GLU A 455 12.89 -15.34 -38.55
C GLU A 455 13.99 -15.16 -37.49
N MET A 456 13.65 -15.06 -36.20
CA MET A 456 14.66 -15.00 -35.13
C MET A 456 15.39 -16.32 -34.84
N THR A 457 14.84 -17.45 -35.30
CA THR A 457 15.44 -18.79 -35.10
C THR A 457 16.18 -19.34 -36.33
N ARG A 458 16.36 -18.54 -37.38
CA ARG A 458 17.30 -18.79 -38.48
C ARG A 458 18.49 -17.85 -38.36
#